data_AF-A0A1F8GWN2-F1
#
_entry.id   AF-A0A1F8GWN2-F1
#
_cell.length_a   1.000
_cell.length_b   1.000
_cell.length_c   1.000
_cell.angle_alpha   90.00
_cell.angle_beta   90.00
_cell.angle_gamma   90.00
#
_symmetry.space_group_name_H-M   'P 1'
#
loop_
_entity.id
_entity.type
_entity.pdbx_description
1 polymer ?
#
loop_
_entity_poly.entity_id
_entity_poly.type
_entity_poly.pdbx_seq_one_letter_code
_entity_poly.pdbx_strand_id
1 'polypeptide(L)'
;MKSTLIASLSDLRQTDARRIGNKAAMLGELMQRKMNVPNGFIILQKANRQEILEAFDDLGSSRVAVRSSAPGEDGMKKSHAGQFMTVLNVRRPTLMSAIKKVRVSGPRMSVIVQTMIQPTYAGVAFSKNPVTNNKNEIIIEAVRGLGESLVSGKKTPRRYIVSGGNHTGTPLWIARLATLTKKLEKQFGYPVDIEWALAKNQLYILQLRPVTT
;
A
#
# COMPACT_ATOMS: atom_id res chain seq x y z
N MET A 1 10.43 27.89 5.35
CA MET A 1 10.99 26.91 4.39
C MET A 1 10.34 25.57 4.67
N LYS A 2 9.77 24.87 3.68
CA LYS A 2 9.28 23.49 3.87
C LYS A 2 10.49 22.61 4.25
N SER A 3 10.39 21.87 5.35
CA SER A 3 11.46 20.96 5.80
C SER A 3 11.79 19.95 4.70
N THR A 4 13.07 19.79 4.37
CA THR A 4 13.58 18.83 3.37
C THR A 4 13.62 17.40 3.90
N LEU A 5 13.17 17.17 5.14
CA LEU A 5 13.34 15.92 5.88
C LEU A 5 12.07 15.08 5.93
N ILE A 6 10.91 15.73 5.72
CA ILE A 6 9.59 15.13 5.62
C ILE A 6 8.94 15.61 4.31
N ALA A 7 8.33 14.69 3.58
CA ALA A 7 7.58 15.04 2.37
C ALA A 7 6.20 14.37 2.40
N SER A 8 5.18 15.08 1.91
CA SER A 8 3.86 14.47 1.68
C SER A 8 3.98 13.37 0.63
N LEU A 9 3.25 12.26 0.80
CA LEU A 9 3.18 11.22 -0.24
C LEU A 9 2.68 11.78 -1.57
N SER A 10 1.81 12.79 -1.56
CA SER A 10 1.30 13.44 -2.76
C SER A 10 2.38 14.08 -3.61
N ASP A 11 3.49 14.48 -3.00
CA ASP A 11 4.55 15.24 -3.66
C ASP A 11 5.60 14.32 -4.32
N LEU A 12 5.52 13.00 -4.05
CA LEU A 12 6.50 12.01 -4.51
C LEU A 12 6.19 11.53 -5.93
N ARG A 13 7.23 11.08 -6.63
CA ARG A 13 7.14 10.50 -7.97
C ARG A 13 7.88 9.18 -8.04
N GLN A 14 7.61 8.39 -9.07
CA GLN A 14 8.34 7.15 -9.31
C GLN A 14 9.86 7.37 -9.49
N THR A 15 10.27 8.53 -10.02
CA THR A 15 11.68 8.92 -10.17
C THR A 15 12.43 9.09 -8.84
N ASP A 16 11.72 9.28 -7.73
CA ASP A 16 12.32 9.39 -6.39
C ASP A 16 12.75 8.04 -5.81
N ALA A 17 12.34 6.92 -6.39
CA ALA A 17 12.46 5.57 -5.84
C ALA A 17 13.87 5.21 -5.32
N ARG A 18 14.94 5.65 -6.00
CA ARG A 18 16.32 5.42 -5.56
C ARG A 18 16.65 6.06 -4.20
N ARG A 19 15.96 7.14 -3.86
CA ARG A 19 16.17 7.93 -2.64
C ARG A 19 15.22 7.53 -1.52
N ILE A 20 13.96 7.24 -1.86
CA ILE A 20 12.86 7.10 -0.88
C ILE A 20 12.29 5.69 -0.77
N GLY A 21 12.76 4.78 -1.62
CA GLY A 21 12.25 3.44 -1.77
C GLY A 21 11.02 3.32 -2.66
N ASN A 22 10.82 2.12 -3.19
CA ASN A 22 9.84 1.86 -4.25
C ASN A 22 8.39 1.99 -3.75
N LYS A 23 8.10 1.59 -2.50
CA LYS A 23 6.75 1.71 -1.92
C LYS A 23 6.29 3.16 -1.86
N ALA A 24 7.10 4.03 -1.28
CA ALA A 24 6.73 5.44 -1.15
C ALA A 24 6.59 6.12 -2.52
N ALA A 25 7.53 5.84 -3.43
CA ALA A 25 7.51 6.37 -4.79
C ALA A 25 6.25 5.93 -5.57
N MET A 26 5.86 4.65 -5.44
CA MET A 26 4.66 4.12 -6.08
C MET A 26 3.37 4.72 -5.48
N LEU A 27 3.30 4.88 -4.15
CA LEU A 27 2.14 5.53 -3.52
C LEU A 27 1.97 6.97 -4.01
N GLY A 28 3.06 7.74 -4.15
CA GLY A 28 3.01 9.08 -4.72
C GLY A 28 2.56 9.08 -6.18
N GLU A 29 3.08 8.17 -7.00
CA GLU A 29 2.68 8.02 -8.40
C GLU A 29 1.18 7.70 -8.54
N LEU A 30 0.64 6.85 -7.67
CA LEU A 30 -0.79 6.56 -7.62
C LEU A 30 -1.62 7.79 -7.24
N MET A 31 -1.17 8.59 -6.26
CA MET A 31 -1.85 9.83 -5.87
C MET A 31 -1.87 10.85 -7.02
N GLN A 32 -0.79 10.97 -7.79
CA GLN A 32 -0.74 11.81 -8.99
C GLN A 32 -1.72 11.38 -10.07
N ARG A 33 -1.98 10.07 -10.16
CA ARG A 33 -2.99 9.48 -11.05
C ARG A 33 -4.41 9.55 -10.49
N LYS A 34 -4.62 10.33 -9.41
CA LYS A 34 -5.91 10.51 -8.72
C LYS A 34 -6.49 9.19 -8.20
N MET A 35 -5.63 8.22 -7.88
CA MET A 35 -6.04 7.00 -7.22
C MET A 35 -6.27 7.27 -5.75
N ASN A 36 -7.28 6.61 -5.16
CA ASN A 36 -7.59 6.78 -3.75
C ASN A 36 -6.58 6.02 -2.90
N VAL A 37 -5.54 6.73 -2.46
CA VAL A 37 -4.48 6.25 -1.57
C VAL A 37 -4.65 7.00 -0.24
N PRO A 38 -4.55 6.33 0.92
CA PRO A 38 -4.62 7.02 2.19
C PRO A 38 -3.49 8.05 2.30
N ASN A 39 -3.83 9.27 2.74
CA ASN A 39 -2.85 10.34 2.93
C ASN A 39 -1.76 9.94 3.91
N GLY A 40 -0.57 10.47 3.73
CA GLY A 40 0.57 10.19 4.56
C GLY A 40 1.76 11.04 4.19
N PHE A 41 2.85 10.85 4.92
CA PHE A 41 4.14 11.46 4.65
C PHE A 41 5.25 10.42 4.74
N ILE A 42 6.40 10.76 4.18
CA ILE A 42 7.64 9.99 4.30
C ILE A 42 8.66 10.74 5.14
N ILE A 43 9.38 10.01 5.97
CA ILE A 43 10.53 10.48 6.74
C ILE A 43 11.80 9.97 6.06
N LEU A 44 12.56 10.89 5.47
CA LEU A 44 13.67 10.58 4.55
C LEU A 44 14.94 10.17 5.28
N GLN A 45 15.36 10.97 6.25
CA GLN A 45 16.38 10.73 7.30
C GLN A 45 16.57 12.06 8.05
N LYS A 46 17.04 12.01 9.30
CA LYS A 46 17.33 13.20 10.15
C LYS A 46 16.16 14.11 10.57
N ALA A 47 14.90 13.81 10.24
CA ALA A 47 13.77 14.56 10.81
C ALA A 47 13.73 14.41 12.34
N ASN A 48 13.55 15.53 13.04
CA ASN A 48 13.49 15.55 14.49
C ASN A 48 12.10 15.16 15.00
N ARG A 49 11.98 14.93 16.31
CA ARG A 49 10.73 14.47 16.94
C ARG A 49 9.58 15.46 16.73
N GLN A 50 9.85 16.77 16.81
CA GLN A 50 8.82 17.80 16.72
C GLN A 50 8.22 17.84 15.31
N GLU A 51 9.06 17.88 14.26
CA GLU A 51 8.62 17.86 12.87
C GLU A 51 7.75 16.64 12.55
N ILE A 52 8.12 15.45 13.06
CA ILE A 52 7.36 14.21 12.85
C ILE A 52 6.00 14.27 13.53
N LEU A 53 5.92 14.86 14.72
CA LEU A 53 4.68 14.97 15.47
C LEU A 53 3.74 16.02 14.85
N GLU A 54 4.27 17.14 14.39
CA GLU A 54 3.52 18.15 13.63
C GLU A 54 2.95 17.55 12.34
N ALA A 55 3.78 16.84 11.56
CA ALA A 55 3.34 16.16 10.35
C ALA A 55 2.27 15.07 10.64
N PHE A 56 2.33 14.41 11.80
CA PHE A 56 1.29 13.48 12.25
C PHE A 56 -0.02 14.22 12.57
N ASP A 57 0.05 15.34 13.28
CA ASP A 57 -1.12 16.13 13.66
C ASP A 57 -1.81 16.72 12.42
N ASP A 58 -1.02 17.17 11.43
CA ASP A 58 -1.50 17.68 10.13
C ASP A 58 -2.26 16.63 9.29
N LEU A 59 -2.05 15.33 9.52
CA LEU A 59 -2.83 14.29 8.85
C LEU A 59 -4.30 14.28 9.30
N GLY A 60 -4.63 14.89 10.44
CA GLY A 60 -5.97 14.88 11.01
C GLY A 60 -6.46 13.47 11.40
N SER A 61 -5.56 12.49 11.56
CA SER A 61 -5.90 11.10 11.86
C SER A 61 -5.52 10.73 13.29
N SER A 62 -6.40 10.01 13.99
CA SER A 62 -6.10 9.46 15.32
C SER A 62 -5.19 8.22 15.28
N ARG A 63 -5.09 7.55 14.13
CA ARG A 63 -4.27 6.34 13.93
C ARG A 63 -3.57 6.34 12.58
N VAL A 64 -2.35 5.80 12.57
CA VAL A 64 -1.53 5.64 11.36
C VAL A 64 -0.96 4.23 11.25
N ALA A 65 -0.60 3.83 10.04
CA ALA A 65 0.29 2.74 9.74
C ALA A 65 1.70 3.30 9.52
N VAL A 66 2.70 2.67 10.15
CA VAL A 66 4.12 3.02 9.99
C VAL A 66 4.80 1.89 9.23
N ARG A 67 5.36 2.19 8.06
CA ARG A 67 5.85 1.20 7.09
C ARG A 67 7.26 1.53 6.64
N SER A 68 8.09 0.51 6.43
CA SER A 68 9.39 0.67 5.78
C SER A 68 9.23 0.96 4.28
N SER A 69 10.19 1.68 3.72
CA SER A 69 10.34 1.88 2.26
C SER A 69 11.83 1.96 1.92
N ALA A 70 12.33 0.96 1.19
CA ALA A 70 13.72 0.87 0.74
C ALA A 70 13.86 0.85 -0.79
N PRO A 71 14.97 1.36 -1.35
CA PRO A 71 15.32 1.14 -2.75
C PRO A 71 15.46 -0.36 -3.04
N GLY A 72 14.84 -0.83 -4.12
CA GLY A 72 14.89 -2.25 -4.52
C GLY A 72 13.80 -3.14 -3.91
N GLU A 73 13.04 -2.64 -2.93
CA GLU A 73 11.82 -3.29 -2.40
C GLU A 73 10.75 -3.42 -3.51
N ASP A 74 10.02 -4.53 -3.60
CA ASP A 74 8.93 -4.71 -4.59
C ASP A 74 9.31 -4.45 -6.07
N GLY A 75 10.56 -4.70 -6.45
CA GLY A 75 11.02 -4.56 -7.83
C GLY A 75 10.72 -5.79 -8.71
N MET A 76 10.73 -5.61 -10.03
CA MET A 76 10.44 -6.68 -11.01
C MET A 76 11.38 -7.91 -10.91
N LYS A 77 12.57 -7.76 -10.33
CA LYS A 77 13.60 -8.82 -10.29
C LYS A 77 13.59 -9.67 -9.02
N LYS A 78 13.04 -9.17 -7.90
CA LYS A 78 12.92 -9.91 -6.62
C LYS A 78 11.79 -9.31 -5.77
N SER A 79 10.79 -10.12 -5.41
CA SER A 79 9.81 -9.80 -4.37
C SER A 79 10.37 -10.18 -3.01
N HIS A 80 10.76 -9.19 -2.21
CA HIS A 80 11.20 -9.37 -0.82
C HIS A 80 9.99 -9.46 0.14
N ALA A 81 9.02 -10.31 -0.20
CA ALA A 81 7.81 -10.49 0.59
C ALA A 81 8.16 -10.94 2.03
N GLY A 82 7.60 -10.28 3.04
CA GLY A 82 7.77 -10.64 4.45
C GLY A 82 9.04 -10.12 5.15
N GLN A 83 9.97 -9.46 4.45
CA GLN A 83 11.20 -8.91 5.06
C GLN A 83 11.04 -7.51 5.67
N PHE A 84 9.87 -6.89 5.48
CA PHE A 84 9.66 -5.47 5.74
C PHE A 84 8.62 -5.25 6.83
N MET A 85 8.98 -4.44 7.82
CA MET A 85 8.15 -4.24 9.00
C MET A 85 7.09 -3.17 8.77
N THR A 86 5.85 -3.52 9.10
CA THR A 86 4.72 -2.60 9.21
C THR A 86 4.17 -2.64 10.63
N VAL A 87 3.92 -1.48 11.22
CA VAL A 87 3.25 -1.35 12.52
C VAL A 87 1.92 -0.66 12.28
N LEU A 88 0.81 -1.35 12.55
CA LEU A 88 -0.55 -0.85 12.34
C LEU A 88 -1.11 -0.20 13.61
N ASN A 89 -2.18 0.58 13.45
CA ASN A 89 -2.93 1.21 14.55
C ASN A 89 -2.07 2.06 15.50
N VAL A 90 -1.00 2.67 14.99
CA VAL A 90 -0.10 3.52 15.77
C VAL A 90 -0.80 4.82 16.12
N ARG A 91 -0.70 5.24 17.38
CA ARG A 91 -1.25 6.51 17.88
C ARG A 91 -0.11 7.48 18.14
N ARG A 92 -0.45 8.76 18.25
CA ARG A 92 0.52 9.82 18.55
C ARG A 92 1.52 9.48 19.68
N PRO A 93 1.11 8.95 20.85
CA PRO A 93 2.06 8.65 21.92
C PRO A 93 3.06 7.53 21.59
N THR A 94 2.67 6.58 20.73
CA THR A 94 3.49 5.42 20.36
C THR A 94 4.21 5.59 19.03
N LEU A 95 4.00 6.71 18.33
CA LEU A 95 4.54 6.98 17.00
C LEU A 95 6.07 6.82 16.93
N MET A 96 6.79 7.46 17.85
CA MET A 96 8.26 7.40 17.83
C MET A 96 8.81 6.00 18.11
N SER A 97 8.12 5.21 18.94
CA SER A 97 8.47 3.81 19.19
C SER A 97 8.26 2.96 17.93
N ALA A 98 7.14 3.15 17.23
CA ALA A 98 6.86 2.47 15.97
C ALA A 98 7.88 2.83 14.88
N ILE A 99 8.22 4.11 14.72
CA ILE A 99 9.25 4.57 13.77
C ILE A 99 10.61 3.95 14.11
N LYS A 100 11.00 3.93 15.39
CA LYS A 100 12.25 3.31 15.83
C LYS A 100 12.29 1.83 15.47
N LYS A 101 11.21 1.09 15.74
CA LYS A 101 11.09 -0.32 15.33
C LYS A 101 11.33 -0.45 13.83
N VAL A 102 10.59 0.28 13.00
CA VAL A 102 10.69 0.18 11.52
C VAL A 102 12.09 0.56 11.00
N ARG A 103 12.78 1.52 11.63
CA ARG A 103 14.15 1.89 11.23
C ARG A 103 15.19 0.80 11.54
N VAL A 104 14.97 0.00 12.58
CA VAL A 104 15.90 -1.08 12.96
C VAL A 104 15.87 -2.24 11.96
N SER A 105 14.82 -2.39 11.16
CA SER A 105 14.71 -3.49 10.20
C SER A 105 15.59 -3.35 8.95
N GLY A 106 16.35 -2.25 8.78
CA GLY A 106 17.35 -2.17 7.70
C GLY A 106 18.06 -0.81 7.57
N PRO A 107 19.34 -0.78 7.15
CA PRO A 107 20.10 0.46 6.94
C PRO A 107 19.57 1.26 5.73
N ARG A 108 19.57 2.60 5.82
CA ARG A 108 19.08 3.56 4.80
C ARG A 108 17.58 3.45 4.45
N MET A 109 16.77 3.02 5.40
CA MET A 109 15.32 2.87 5.23
C MET A 109 14.57 4.20 5.41
N SER A 110 13.78 4.60 4.41
CA SER A 110 12.78 5.65 4.62
C SER A 110 11.57 5.08 5.34
N VAL A 111 10.88 5.91 6.13
CA VAL A 111 9.69 5.48 6.88
C VAL A 111 8.47 6.20 6.37
N ILE A 112 7.47 5.45 5.92
CA ILE A 112 6.15 5.97 5.55
C ILE A 112 5.29 6.01 6.81
N VAL A 113 4.63 7.14 7.06
CA VAL A 113 3.57 7.29 8.06
C VAL A 113 2.29 7.63 7.31
N GLN A 114 1.31 6.73 7.34
CA GLN A 114 0.13 6.81 6.51
C GLN A 114 -1.15 6.66 7.34
N THR A 115 -2.18 7.43 7.01
CA THR A 115 -3.50 7.36 7.65
C THR A 115 -4.01 5.92 7.69
N MET A 116 -4.43 5.47 8.88
CA MET A 116 -4.96 4.13 9.05
C MET A 116 -6.40 4.06 8.54
N ILE A 117 -6.66 3.18 7.57
CA ILE A 117 -8.02 2.84 7.15
C ILE A 117 -8.58 1.78 8.10
N GLN A 118 -9.85 1.93 8.50
CA GLN A 118 -10.62 0.90 9.19
C GLN A 118 -11.56 0.21 8.19
N PRO A 119 -11.08 -0.86 7.52
CA PRO A 119 -11.83 -1.52 6.45
C PRO A 119 -12.94 -2.43 6.96
N THR A 120 -14.03 -2.50 6.19
CA THR A 120 -14.96 -3.63 6.23
C THR A 120 -14.30 -4.87 5.63
N TYR A 121 -13.61 -4.70 4.50
CA TYR A 121 -12.82 -5.74 3.83
C TYR A 121 -11.45 -5.23 3.41
N ALA A 122 -10.45 -6.09 3.44
CA ALA A 122 -9.14 -5.81 2.88
C ALA A 122 -8.58 -7.09 2.25
N GLY A 123 -7.58 -6.92 1.38
CA GLY A 123 -6.81 -8.04 0.86
C GLY A 123 -5.99 -7.69 -0.35
N VAL A 124 -5.83 -8.65 -1.25
CA VAL A 124 -4.97 -8.55 -2.43
C VAL A 124 -5.78 -8.73 -3.71
N ALA A 125 -5.32 -8.12 -4.79
CA ALA A 125 -5.88 -8.30 -6.12
C ALA A 125 -4.76 -8.39 -7.15
N PHE A 126 -4.76 -9.48 -7.92
CA PHE A 126 -3.82 -9.72 -9.00
C PHE A 126 -4.50 -9.53 -10.35
N SER A 127 -3.92 -8.74 -11.25
CA SER A 127 -4.48 -8.52 -12.60
C SER A 127 -4.34 -9.74 -13.51
N LYS A 128 -3.60 -10.75 -13.08
CA LYS A 128 -3.30 -12.01 -13.76
C LYS A 128 -3.32 -13.11 -12.71
N ASN A 129 -3.84 -14.29 -13.04
CA ASN A 129 -3.81 -15.41 -12.11
C ASN A 129 -2.35 -15.83 -11.83
N PRO A 130 -1.86 -15.72 -10.58
CA PRO A 130 -0.47 -16.00 -10.26
C PRO A 130 -0.14 -17.51 -10.24
N VAL A 131 -1.16 -18.38 -10.27
CA VAL A 131 -1.00 -19.85 -10.29
C VAL A 131 -1.03 -20.37 -11.72
N THR A 132 -2.04 -20.00 -12.50
CA THR A 132 -2.23 -20.52 -13.86
C THR A 132 -1.57 -19.66 -14.94
N ASN A 133 -1.01 -18.52 -14.56
CA ASN A 133 -0.44 -17.53 -15.46
C ASN A 133 -1.47 -16.85 -16.40
N ASN A 134 -2.78 -17.11 -16.23
CA ASN A 134 -3.83 -16.62 -17.12
C ASN A 134 -4.05 -15.10 -16.95
N LYS A 135 -3.78 -14.33 -18.00
CA LYS A 135 -3.93 -12.86 -18.03
C LYS A 135 -5.38 -12.39 -18.12
N ASN A 136 -6.31 -13.29 -18.43
CA ASN A 136 -7.74 -12.98 -18.52
C ASN A 136 -8.47 -13.15 -17.19
N GLU A 137 -7.80 -13.72 -16.18
CA GLU A 137 -8.32 -13.96 -14.84
C GLU A 137 -7.75 -12.93 -13.87
N ILE A 138 -8.64 -12.16 -13.25
CA ILE A 138 -8.31 -11.31 -12.11
C ILE A 138 -8.61 -12.10 -10.85
N ILE A 139 -7.63 -12.22 -9.97
CA ILE A 139 -7.79 -12.91 -8.69
C ILE A 139 -7.94 -11.86 -7.60
N ILE A 140 -9.03 -11.92 -6.84
CA ILE A 140 -9.25 -11.07 -5.68
C ILE A 140 -9.39 -11.96 -4.46
N GLU A 141 -8.60 -11.69 -3.43
CA GLU A 141 -8.69 -12.34 -2.13
C GLU A 141 -9.08 -11.31 -1.07
N ALA A 142 -10.09 -11.65 -0.27
CA ALA A 142 -10.67 -10.73 0.69
C ALA A 142 -10.86 -11.38 2.07
N VAL A 143 -10.54 -10.62 3.11
CA VAL A 143 -10.92 -10.93 4.50
C VAL A 143 -11.72 -9.78 5.09
N ARG A 144 -12.55 -10.08 6.08
CA ARG A 144 -13.23 -9.08 6.88
C ARG A 144 -12.24 -8.44 7.87
N GLY A 145 -12.21 -7.11 7.92
CA GLY A 145 -11.28 -6.34 8.74
C GLY A 145 -9.91 -6.14 8.09
N LEU A 146 -8.85 -6.06 8.90
CA LEU A 146 -7.49 -5.71 8.47
C LEU A 146 -6.83 -6.81 7.63
N GLY A 147 -6.12 -6.40 6.57
CA GLY A 147 -5.42 -7.28 5.63
C GLY A 147 -4.20 -8.00 6.21
N GLU A 148 -3.71 -7.62 7.39
CA GLU A 148 -2.58 -8.29 8.06
C GLU A 148 -2.85 -9.79 8.31
N SER A 149 -4.12 -10.14 8.51
CA SER A 149 -4.55 -11.54 8.68
C SER A 149 -4.34 -12.40 7.43
N LEU A 150 -4.30 -11.78 6.24
CA LEU A 150 -4.02 -12.46 4.98
C LEU A 150 -2.54 -12.75 4.83
N VAL A 151 -1.70 -11.73 5.03
CA VAL A 151 -0.25 -11.85 4.90
C VAL A 151 0.32 -12.83 5.92
N SER A 152 -0.28 -12.93 7.11
CA SER A 152 0.12 -13.86 8.16
C SER A 152 -0.48 -15.27 8.04
N GLY A 153 -1.32 -15.54 7.04
CA GLY A 153 -1.97 -16.86 6.84
C GLY A 153 -2.97 -17.27 7.92
N LYS A 154 -3.36 -16.36 8.83
CA LYS A 154 -4.21 -16.64 10.00
C LYS A 154 -5.70 -16.79 9.66
N LYS A 155 -6.11 -16.33 8.48
CA LYS A 155 -7.50 -16.43 8.01
C LYS A 155 -7.52 -16.92 6.58
N THR A 156 -8.42 -17.85 6.28
CA THR A 156 -8.70 -18.26 4.91
C THR A 156 -9.41 -17.11 4.18
N PRO A 157 -8.80 -16.50 3.15
CA PRO A 157 -9.50 -15.51 2.33
C PRO A 157 -10.69 -16.12 1.62
N ARG A 158 -11.71 -15.30 1.38
CA ARG A 158 -12.63 -15.59 0.27
C ARG A 158 -11.94 -15.18 -1.03
N ARG A 159 -11.77 -16.13 -1.93
CA ARG A 159 -11.21 -15.92 -3.27
C ARG A 159 -12.32 -15.72 -4.29
N TYR A 160 -12.13 -14.76 -5.17
CA TYR A 160 -12.97 -14.49 -6.33
C TYR A 160 -12.09 -14.56 -7.58
N ILE A 161 -12.58 -15.27 -8.59
CA ILE A 161 -11.98 -15.30 -9.92
C ILE A 161 -12.91 -14.54 -10.84
N VAL A 162 -12.41 -13.44 -11.41
CA VAL A 162 -13.18 -12.59 -12.30
C VAL A 162 -12.60 -12.70 -13.70
N SER A 163 -13.41 -13.22 -14.63
CA SER A 163 -13.05 -13.44 -16.03
C SER A 163 -14.11 -12.82 -16.94
N GLY A 164 -13.69 -12.15 -18.01
CA GLY A 164 -14.56 -11.78 -19.13
C GLY A 164 -15.80 -10.95 -18.77
N GLY A 165 -15.63 -9.73 -18.22
CA GLY A 165 -16.61 -8.62 -18.20
C GLY A 165 -17.97 -8.83 -17.51
N ASN A 166 -18.39 -10.08 -17.28
CA ASN A 166 -19.68 -10.43 -16.73
C ASN A 166 -19.51 -10.64 -15.22
N HIS A 167 -20.17 -9.77 -14.45
CA HIS A 167 -20.07 -9.73 -13.00
C HIS A 167 -21.39 -10.10 -12.33
N THR A 168 -22.27 -10.80 -13.03
CA THR A 168 -23.60 -11.20 -12.53
C THR A 168 -23.45 -12.01 -11.25
N GLY A 169 -24.16 -11.64 -10.18
CA GLY A 169 -24.08 -12.28 -8.86
C GLY A 169 -22.84 -11.92 -8.02
N THR A 170 -21.95 -11.07 -8.52
CA THR A 170 -20.73 -10.65 -7.82
C THR A 170 -20.98 -9.34 -7.04
N PRO A 171 -20.50 -9.20 -5.78
CA PRO A 171 -20.65 -7.94 -5.05
C PRO A 171 -20.11 -6.75 -5.84
N LEU A 172 -20.84 -5.62 -5.84
CA LEU A 172 -20.47 -4.43 -6.63
C LEU A 172 -19.03 -3.96 -6.38
N TRP A 173 -18.53 -4.07 -5.15
CA TRP A 173 -17.16 -3.68 -4.81
C TRP A 173 -16.10 -4.62 -5.43
N ILE A 174 -16.40 -5.91 -5.65
CA ILE A 174 -15.53 -6.83 -6.38
C ILE A 174 -15.43 -6.42 -7.84
N ALA A 175 -16.57 -6.13 -8.48
CA ALA A 175 -16.59 -5.66 -9.87
C ALA A 175 -15.79 -4.35 -10.03
N ARG A 176 -16.03 -3.38 -9.13
CA ARG A 176 -15.27 -2.11 -9.10
C ARG A 176 -13.77 -2.32 -8.90
N LEU A 177 -13.39 -3.22 -8.00
CA LEU A 177 -11.98 -3.55 -7.75
C LEU A 177 -11.35 -4.23 -8.96
N ALA A 178 -12.04 -5.19 -9.61
CA ALA A 178 -11.56 -5.82 -10.82
C ALA A 178 -11.33 -4.81 -11.97
N THR A 179 -12.27 -3.89 -12.17
CA THR A 179 -12.11 -2.78 -13.13
C THR A 179 -10.92 -1.89 -12.79
N LEU A 180 -10.75 -1.54 -11.51
CA LEU A 180 -9.62 -0.74 -11.03
C LEU A 180 -8.27 -1.46 -11.27
N THR A 181 -8.20 -2.75 -10.95
CA THR A 181 -7.00 -3.58 -11.13
C THR A 181 -6.59 -3.64 -12.60
N LYS A 182 -7.53 -3.86 -13.53
CA LYS A 182 -7.23 -3.83 -14.97
C LYS A 182 -6.87 -2.45 -15.49
N LYS A 183 -7.51 -1.39 -14.97
CA LYS A 183 -7.14 0.00 -15.29
C LYS A 183 -5.68 0.27 -14.91
N LEU A 184 -5.25 -0.19 -13.72
CA LEU A 184 -3.88 -0.02 -13.24
C LEU A 184 -2.88 -0.83 -14.07
N GLU A 185 -3.16 -2.11 -14.36
CA GLU A 185 -2.35 -2.91 -15.29
C GLU A 185 -2.13 -2.20 -16.64
N LYS A 186 -3.21 -1.67 -17.24
CA LYS A 186 -3.11 -0.92 -18.51
C LYS A 186 -2.26 0.34 -18.37
N GLN A 187 -2.40 1.07 -17.27
CA GLN A 187 -1.67 2.32 -17.03
C GLN A 187 -0.18 2.11 -16.76
N PHE A 188 0.18 0.99 -16.13
CA PHE A 188 1.56 0.67 -15.76
C PHE A 188 2.26 -0.23 -16.79
N GLY A 189 1.52 -0.91 -17.66
CA GLY A 189 2.07 -1.72 -18.75
C GLY A 189 2.58 -3.10 -18.32
N TYR A 190 2.29 -3.52 -17.10
CA TYR A 190 2.65 -4.83 -16.55
C TYR A 190 1.56 -5.37 -15.61
N PRO A 191 1.47 -6.69 -15.41
CA PRO A 191 0.53 -7.25 -14.44
C PRO A 191 0.82 -6.76 -13.03
N VAL A 192 -0.23 -6.37 -12.31
CA VAL A 192 -0.13 -5.74 -10.98
C VAL A 192 -0.67 -6.64 -9.88
N ASP A 193 -0.02 -6.57 -8.72
CA ASP A 193 -0.45 -7.05 -7.42
C ASP A 193 -0.76 -5.82 -6.54
N ILE A 194 -2.00 -5.71 -6.08
CA ILE A 194 -2.52 -4.57 -5.34
C ILE A 194 -2.96 -5.03 -3.95
N GLU A 195 -2.43 -4.40 -2.90
CA GLU A 195 -3.05 -4.45 -1.59
C GLU A 195 -4.12 -3.37 -1.49
N TRP A 196 -5.32 -3.74 -1.06
CA TRP A 196 -6.49 -2.87 -1.06
C TRP A 196 -7.29 -2.95 0.25
N ALA A 197 -8.06 -1.90 0.51
CA ALA A 197 -9.02 -1.82 1.59
C ALA A 197 -10.34 -1.21 1.11
N LEU A 198 -11.46 -1.74 1.57
CA LEU A 198 -12.80 -1.20 1.38
C LEU A 198 -13.31 -0.65 2.71
N ALA A 199 -13.51 0.66 2.79
CA ALA A 199 -14.09 1.32 3.95
C ALA A 199 -15.15 2.32 3.51
N LYS A 200 -16.32 2.34 4.17
CA LYS A 200 -17.42 3.27 3.85
C LYS A 200 -17.75 3.31 2.34
N ASN A 201 -17.77 2.14 1.69
CA ASN A 201 -17.99 1.97 0.25
C ASN A 201 -16.94 2.61 -0.69
N GLN A 202 -15.79 3.02 -0.16
CA GLN A 202 -14.65 3.53 -0.91
C GLN A 202 -13.52 2.51 -0.94
N LEU A 203 -12.97 2.26 -2.13
CA LEU A 203 -11.77 1.44 -2.32
C LEU A 203 -10.54 2.31 -2.14
N TYR A 204 -9.62 1.85 -1.30
CA TYR A 204 -8.31 2.43 -1.07
C TYR A 204 -7.23 1.49 -1.58
N ILE A 205 -6.23 2.02 -2.26
CA ILE A 205 -5.01 1.29 -2.62
C ILE A 205 -3.98 1.54 -1.53
N LEU A 206 -3.52 0.44 -0.92
CA LEU A 206 -2.52 0.46 0.15
C LEU A 206 -1.12 0.14 -0.39
N GLN A 207 -1.03 -0.60 -1.49
CA GLN A 207 0.22 -0.91 -2.17
C GLN A 207 -0.08 -1.30 -3.62
N LEU A 208 0.86 -1.03 -4.52
CA LEU A 208 0.88 -1.60 -5.85
C LEU A 208 2.30 -2.06 -6.16
N ARG A 209 2.43 -3.24 -6.75
CA ARG A 209 3.71 -3.75 -7.27
C ARG A 209 3.50 -4.62 -8.51
N PRO A 210 4.54 -4.86 -9.31
CA PRO A 210 4.47 -5.84 -10.39
C PRO A 210 4.25 -7.27 -9.85
N VAL A 211 3.53 -8.09 -10.60
CA VAL A 211 3.50 -9.55 -10.36
C VAL A 211 4.83 -10.14 -10.83
N THR A 212 5.56 -10.76 -9.90
CA THR A 212 6.84 -11.47 -10.17
C THR A 212 6.61 -12.98 -10.09
N THR A 213 6.07 -13.57 -11.16
CA THR A 213 5.87 -15.03 -11.31
C THR A 213 6.51 -15.48 -12.60
#